data_AF-A0A7Y2FM37-F1
#
_entry.id   AF-A0A7Y2FM37-F1
#
_cell.length_a   1.000
_cell.length_b   1.000
_cell.length_c   1.000
_cell.angle_alpha   90.00
_cell.angle_beta   90.00
_cell.angle_gamma   90.00
#
_symmetry.space_group_name_H-M   'P 1'
#
loop_
_entity.id
_entity.type
_entity.pdbx_description
1 polymer ?
#
loop_
_entity_poly.entity_id
_entity_poly.type
_entity_poly.pdbx_seq_one_letter_code
_entity_poly.pdbx_strand_id
1 'polypeptide(L)'
;LSTVLAEMLIGEPLFQGESELNVLLQIRDADLRVLARCERRIPQDIRALVLRGLQRDPKERPTAGAFSEACAEVMRRRGMGHGPDRVARLLSQLNLIDGDAPDVHLPGADVPSLIDSDLMHHRGQELIGPQAVTSPTIYRVQLPDGSVMGPMSYPRLIQLLTTGVIDSRSSKISKADGTYIDPSSLPELTRFVTSPGLQWKLEELAQAEKQGQLRAATLLPVFYDIVSRQQTGVLHLWQRNRRKKIYFVDGRPEFVASTDKSELLGEYLVATGQCLRMEIEMALALLPKHGGRLGDALVGLGILRPVELFRAISDQVRGRLMESFRWRRGEWAFVRGARSHEETFPMGLDPYELIRDAANEAHLEEIESVLDPLRERVLERCDDGPPLQTFRMDRRWVSVLDSVSGDTTLGGILARQSGSGADLEPAYRALYLGLACRLVRTNVSPSQMPFRELFSA
;
A
#
# COMPACT_ATOMS: atom_id res chain seq x y z
N LEU A 1 12.72 20.82 8.15
CA LEU A 1 13.69 21.59 8.95
C LEU A 1 14.67 20.69 9.68
N SER A 2 14.21 19.77 10.54
CA SER A 2 15.10 18.85 11.28
C SER A 2 15.97 17.96 10.38
N THR A 3 15.42 17.47 9.26
CA THR A 3 16.18 16.73 8.23
C THR A 3 17.30 17.57 7.65
N VAL A 4 17.01 18.81 7.25
CA VAL A 4 18.01 19.75 6.71
C VAL A 4 19.10 20.03 7.75
N LEU A 5 18.72 20.28 9.01
CA LEU A 5 19.69 20.49 10.09
C LEU A 5 20.58 19.25 10.30
N ALA A 6 20.01 18.04 10.23
CA ALA A 6 20.78 16.80 10.33
C ALA A 6 21.77 16.67 9.17
N GLU A 7 21.33 16.91 7.94
CA GLU A 7 22.18 16.84 6.74
C GLU A 7 23.30 17.87 6.76
N MET A 8 23.02 19.09 7.24
CA MET A 8 24.06 20.12 7.44
C MET A 8 25.12 19.70 8.48
N LEU A 9 24.72 18.99 9.53
CA LEU A 9 25.64 18.53 10.58
C LEU A 9 26.49 17.33 10.14
N ILE A 10 25.95 16.46 9.29
CA ILE A 10 26.61 15.23 8.84
C ILE A 10 27.43 15.49 7.56
N GLY A 11 26.95 16.37 6.68
CA GLY A 11 27.55 16.68 5.37
C GLY A 11 27.15 15.71 4.26
N GLU A 12 26.13 14.88 4.47
CA GLU A 12 25.58 13.94 3.48
C GLU A 12 24.06 13.80 3.70
N PRO A 13 23.28 13.36 2.68
CA PRO A 13 21.85 13.15 2.83
C PRO A 13 21.54 12.16 3.96
N LEU A 14 20.50 12.45 4.77
CA LEU A 14 20.16 11.65 5.94
C LEU A 14 19.57 10.29 5.55
N PHE A 15 18.88 10.26 4.40
CA PHE A 15 18.26 9.08 3.82
C PHE A 15 18.85 8.84 2.43
N GLN A 16 19.47 7.68 2.23
CA GLN A 16 20.19 7.33 1.00
C GLN A 16 19.98 5.85 0.68
N GLY A 17 19.74 5.51 -0.57
CA GLY A 17 19.52 4.12 -0.99
C GLY A 17 19.83 3.91 -2.46
N GLU A 18 20.01 2.64 -2.84
CA GLU A 18 20.28 2.23 -4.23
C GLU A 18 19.11 2.51 -5.19
N SER A 19 17.91 2.74 -4.63
CA SER A 19 16.71 3.16 -5.35
C SER A 19 15.97 4.24 -4.57
N GLU A 20 15.22 5.08 -5.27
CA GLU A 20 14.36 6.09 -4.62
C GLU A 20 13.32 5.47 -3.69
N LEU A 21 12.86 4.26 -4.04
CA LEU A 21 12.02 3.42 -3.19
C LEU A 21 12.68 3.16 -1.84
N ASN A 22 13.96 2.76 -1.84
CA ASN A 22 14.70 2.50 -0.62
C ASN A 22 14.80 3.76 0.26
N VAL A 23 14.99 4.94 -0.35
CA VAL A 23 15.00 6.23 0.35
C VAL A 23 13.66 6.51 1.02
N LEU A 24 12.53 6.29 0.33
CA LEU A 24 11.20 6.49 0.91
C LEU A 24 10.92 5.55 2.11
N LEU A 25 11.36 4.30 2.03
CA LEU A 25 11.24 3.35 3.15
C LEU A 25 12.01 3.83 4.39
N GLN A 26 13.23 4.33 4.18
CA GLN A 26 14.05 4.90 5.27
C GLN A 26 13.40 6.13 5.90
N ILE A 27 12.83 7.03 5.10
CA ILE A 27 12.09 8.21 5.60
C ILE A 27 10.90 7.78 6.47
N ARG A 28 10.11 6.81 6.00
CA ARG A 28 8.92 6.32 6.70
C ARG A 28 9.24 5.69 8.05
N ASP A 29 10.28 4.85 8.09
CA ASP A 29 10.67 4.14 9.30
C ASP A 29 11.44 5.04 10.28
N ALA A 30 11.68 6.30 9.90
CA ALA A 30 12.61 7.19 10.60
C ALA A 30 13.93 6.45 10.83
N ASP A 31 14.46 5.87 9.76
CA ASP A 31 15.72 5.13 9.80
C ASP A 31 16.88 6.11 9.92
N LEU A 32 17.26 6.39 11.17
CA LEU A 32 18.32 7.33 11.51
C LEU A 32 19.69 6.65 11.63
N ARG A 33 19.91 5.49 11.01
CA ARG A 33 21.20 4.78 11.04
C ARG A 33 22.35 5.66 10.59
N VAL A 34 22.15 6.50 9.57
CA VAL A 34 23.15 7.47 9.09
C VAL A 34 23.55 8.45 10.20
N LEU A 35 22.57 9.03 10.89
CA LEU A 35 22.79 9.93 12.02
C LEU A 35 23.47 9.22 13.21
N ALA A 36 23.11 7.96 13.49
CA ALA A 36 23.71 7.16 14.56
C ALA A 36 25.20 6.85 14.29
N ARG A 37 25.60 6.64 13.03
CA ARG A 37 27.03 6.47 12.68
C ARG A 37 27.88 7.70 12.98
N CYS A 38 27.27 8.89 13.01
CA CYS A 38 27.95 10.16 13.24
C CYS A 38 27.86 10.66 14.70
N GLU A 39 27.50 9.79 15.65
CA GLU A 39 27.32 10.12 17.07
C GLU A 39 28.50 10.85 17.72
N ARG A 40 29.74 10.54 17.31
CA ARG A 40 30.96 11.17 17.87
C ARG A 40 31.22 12.58 17.32
N ARG A 41 30.64 12.93 16.17
CA ARG A 41 30.84 14.22 15.49
C ARG A 41 29.81 15.28 15.91
N ILE A 42 28.63 14.85 16.37
CA ILE A 42 27.52 15.74 16.75
C ILE A 42 27.38 15.79 18.27
N PRO A 43 27.51 16.98 18.90
CA PRO A 43 27.30 17.12 20.33
C PRO A 43 25.90 16.67 20.80
N GLN A 44 25.82 16.13 22.02
CA GLN A 44 24.63 15.44 22.54
C GLN A 44 23.36 16.31 22.59
N ASP A 45 23.50 17.58 22.97
CA ASP A 45 22.41 18.57 23.02
C ASP A 45 21.86 18.91 21.62
N ILE A 46 22.74 19.10 20.63
CA ILE A 46 22.36 19.31 19.23
C ILE A 46 21.69 18.06 18.66
N ARG A 47 22.24 16.88 18.96
CA ARG A 47 21.66 15.60 18.54
C ARG A 47 20.27 15.39 19.14
N ALA A 48 20.09 15.67 20.43
CA ALA A 48 18.80 15.55 21.10
C ALA A 48 17.76 16.48 20.47
N LEU A 49 18.16 17.70 20.09
CA LEU A 49 17.30 18.64 19.37
C LEU A 49 16.88 18.08 18.00
N VAL A 50 17.82 17.58 17.21
CA VAL A 50 17.56 16.96 15.90
C VAL A 50 16.63 15.75 16.03
N LEU A 51 16.88 14.86 16.99
CA LEU A 51 16.08 13.65 17.24
C LEU A 51 14.64 13.98 17.68
N ARG A 52 14.44 15.03 18.49
CA ARG A 52 13.09 15.52 18.83
C ARG A 52 12.34 16.02 17.58
N GLY A 53 13.04 16.66 16.66
CA GLY A 53 12.48 17.12 15.40
C GLY A 53 12.23 16.01 14.37
N LEU A 54 12.82 14.83 14.55
CA LEU A 54 12.72 13.66 13.65
C LEU A 54 11.84 12.52 14.21
N GLN A 55 11.02 12.80 15.22
CA GLN A 55 10.10 11.79 15.78
C GLN A 55 9.19 11.20 14.70
N ARG A 56 8.93 9.89 14.78
CA ARG A 56 8.08 9.20 13.80
C ARG A 56 6.65 9.72 13.84
N ASP A 57 6.08 9.87 15.04
CA ASP A 57 4.75 10.44 15.25
C ASP A 57 4.80 11.97 15.14
N PRO A 58 4.02 12.60 14.22
CA PRO A 58 3.93 14.05 14.12
C PRO A 58 3.50 14.76 15.41
N LYS A 59 2.70 14.12 16.28
CA LYS A 59 2.22 14.73 17.55
C LYS A 59 3.32 14.86 18.60
N GLU A 60 4.33 14.01 18.52
CA GLU A 60 5.51 14.04 19.41
C GLU A 60 6.56 15.05 18.94
N ARG A 61 6.40 15.62 17.73
CA ARG A 61 7.32 16.62 17.19
C ARG A 61 7.04 17.99 17.83
N PRO A 62 8.08 18.78 18.13
CA PRO A 62 7.89 20.15 18.56
C PRO A 62 7.26 20.99 17.44
N THR A 63 6.49 22.00 17.83
CA THR A 63 6.05 23.05 16.91
C THR A 63 7.25 23.84 16.38
N ALA A 64 7.09 24.52 15.24
CA ALA A 64 8.16 25.35 14.68
C ALA A 64 8.68 26.40 15.68
N GLY A 65 7.78 27.02 16.46
CA GLY A 65 8.14 27.97 17.52
C GLY A 65 8.96 27.31 18.64
N ALA A 66 8.48 26.17 19.16
CA ALA A 66 9.20 25.43 20.21
C ALA A 66 10.56 24.90 19.73
N PHE A 67 10.67 24.52 18.45
CA PHE A 67 11.93 24.09 17.85
C PHE A 67 12.92 25.26 17.71
N SER A 68 12.43 26.43 17.28
CA SER A 68 13.23 27.66 17.20
C SER A 68 13.77 28.09 18.56
N GLU A 69 12.93 28.09 19.59
CA GLU A 69 13.34 28.40 20.97
C GLU A 69 14.40 27.44 21.49
N ALA A 70 14.26 26.13 21.20
CA ALA A 70 15.26 25.13 21.54
C ALA A 70 16.60 25.38 20.82
N CYS A 71 16.58 25.79 19.54
CA CYS A 71 17.80 26.17 18.82
C CYS A 71 18.46 27.40 19.46
N ALA A 72 17.68 28.44 19.77
CA ALA A 72 18.17 29.66 20.39
C ALA A 72 18.78 29.42 21.77
N GLU A 73 18.20 28.52 22.57
CA GLU A 73 18.75 28.09 23.86
C GLU A 73 20.10 27.40 23.70
N VAL A 74 20.23 26.47 22.75
CA VAL A 74 21.51 25.80 22.44
C VAL A 74 22.56 26.82 21.98
N MET A 75 22.17 27.77 21.14
CA MET A 75 23.06 28.86 20.68
C MET A 75 23.53 29.72 21.85
N ARG A 76 22.62 30.14 22.75
CA ARG A 76 22.97 30.93 23.95
C ARG A 76 23.93 30.17 24.86
N ARG A 77 23.63 28.91 25.20
CA ARG A 77 24.47 28.07 26.07
C ARG A 77 25.89 27.90 25.53
N ARG A 78 26.02 27.77 24.22
CA ARG A 78 27.30 27.56 23.54
C ARG A 78 28.04 28.86 23.22
N GLY A 79 27.52 30.00 23.67
CA GLY A 79 28.08 31.30 23.32
C GLY A 79 28.00 31.62 21.83
N MET A 80 27.18 30.90 21.04
CA MET A 80 26.92 31.17 19.62
C MET A 80 25.95 32.35 19.41
N GLY A 81 25.89 33.28 20.36
CA GLY A 81 25.18 34.55 20.21
C GLY A 81 25.95 35.59 19.37
N HIS A 82 27.07 35.20 18.77
CA HIS A 82 27.83 36.05 17.87
C HIS A 82 27.15 35.99 16.50
N GLY A 83 26.48 37.08 16.13
CA GLY A 83 25.57 37.18 15.00
C GLY A 83 26.23 37.08 13.60
N PRO A 84 25.72 37.83 12.61
CA PRO A 84 26.17 37.78 11.20
C PRO A 84 27.70 37.87 11.03
N ASP A 85 28.41 38.56 11.94
CA ASP A 85 29.85 38.81 11.88
C ASP A 85 30.74 37.57 11.94
N ARG A 86 30.28 36.49 12.59
CA ARG A 86 31.05 35.24 12.67
C ARG A 86 30.83 34.39 11.42
N VAL A 87 29.62 34.42 10.88
CA VAL A 87 29.28 33.76 9.61
C VAL A 87 29.98 34.47 8.46
N ALA A 88 29.94 35.80 8.41
CA ALA A 88 30.67 36.60 7.42
C ALA A 88 32.18 36.32 7.48
N ARG A 89 32.78 36.24 8.68
CA ARG A 89 34.18 35.84 8.86
C ARG A 89 34.46 34.41 8.39
N LEU A 90 33.58 33.46 8.67
CA LEU A 90 33.73 32.08 8.20
C LEU A 90 33.61 31.98 6.68
N LEU A 91 32.64 32.67 6.08
CA LEU A 91 32.44 32.71 4.62
C LEU A 91 33.64 33.35 3.92
N SER A 92 34.19 34.44 4.48
CA SER A 92 35.43 35.07 4.00
C SER A 92 36.63 34.12 4.16
N GLN A 93 36.78 33.43 5.29
CA GLN A 93 37.85 32.44 5.51
C GLN A 93 37.76 31.23 4.56
N LEU A 94 36.56 30.87 4.13
CA LEU A 94 36.32 29.79 3.17
C LEU A 94 36.37 30.27 1.71
N ASN A 95 36.69 31.54 1.44
CA ASN A 95 36.64 32.19 0.12
C ASN A 95 35.29 32.01 -0.60
N LEU A 96 34.19 32.01 0.15
CA LEU A 96 32.83 31.87 -0.38
C LEU A 96 32.16 33.21 -0.70
N ILE A 97 32.81 34.33 -0.36
CA ILE A 97 32.39 35.70 -0.66
C ILE A 97 33.60 36.57 -1.00
N ASP A 98 33.44 37.50 -1.94
CA ASP A 98 34.45 38.50 -2.32
C ASP A 98 34.20 39.83 -1.59
N GLY A 99 35.14 40.29 -0.74
CA GLY A 99 35.18 41.64 -0.14
C GLY A 99 35.28 41.72 1.39
N ASP A 100 35.86 42.81 1.91
CA ASP A 100 35.86 43.18 3.34
C ASP A 100 34.44 43.60 3.79
N ALA A 101 34.04 43.18 4.99
CA ALA A 101 32.66 43.26 5.49
C ALA A 101 32.13 44.73 5.57
N PRO A 102 30.94 45.04 5.01
CA PRO A 102 30.32 46.36 5.14
C PRO A 102 29.38 46.47 6.34
N ASP A 103 29.25 47.71 6.85
CA ASP A 103 28.43 48.13 7.99
C ASP A 103 26.91 47.91 7.82
N VAL A 104 26.25 47.69 8.96
CA VAL A 104 24.85 47.29 9.11
C VAL A 104 23.85 48.37 8.70
N HIS A 105 22.87 47.98 7.88
CA HIS A 105 21.55 48.63 7.83
C HIS A 105 20.44 47.57 7.62
N LEU A 106 19.49 47.51 8.57
CA LEU A 106 18.23 46.77 8.46
C LEU A 106 17.11 47.81 8.46
N PRO A 107 16.24 47.84 7.44
CA PRO A 107 14.84 47.51 7.72
C PRO A 107 14.10 46.81 6.56
N GLY A 108 13.12 45.98 6.92
CA GLY A 108 12.04 45.55 6.03
C GLY A 108 12.15 44.11 5.55
N ALA A 109 11.33 43.25 6.13
CA ALA A 109 11.17 41.87 5.71
C ALA A 109 10.53 41.80 4.31
N ASP A 110 11.23 41.18 3.37
CA ASP A 110 10.62 40.46 2.25
C ASP A 110 11.46 39.20 2.03
N VAL A 111 10.85 38.04 2.24
CA VAL A 111 11.46 36.74 1.97
C VAL A 111 11.03 36.34 0.54
N PRO A 112 11.94 36.32 -0.45
CA PRO A 112 11.62 35.73 -1.73
C PRO A 112 11.53 34.21 -1.54
N SER A 113 10.45 33.62 -2.05
CA SER A 113 10.26 32.19 -2.23
C SER A 113 11.44 31.60 -3.02
N LEU A 114 12.44 31.06 -2.32
CA LEU A 114 13.52 30.27 -2.90
C LEU A 114 13.09 28.79 -2.88
N ILE A 115 12.42 28.36 -3.96
CA ILE A 115 12.50 27.05 -4.63
C ILE A 115 11.44 27.10 -5.76
N ASP A 116 11.89 27.41 -6.98
CA ASP A 116 11.09 27.14 -8.18
C ASP A 116 11.07 25.64 -8.42
N SER A 117 9.93 25.02 -8.12
CA SER A 117 9.70 23.58 -8.35
C SER A 117 9.57 23.22 -9.84
N ASP A 118 9.57 24.22 -10.74
CA ASP A 118 9.38 24.05 -12.17
C ASP A 118 10.67 23.66 -12.92
N LEU A 119 11.84 23.93 -12.35
CA LEU A 119 13.13 23.60 -12.99
C LEU A 119 13.43 22.10 -13.05
N MET A 120 12.77 21.28 -12.22
CA MET A 120 12.88 19.82 -12.27
C MET A 120 11.97 19.18 -13.34
N HIS A 121 10.98 19.91 -13.87
CA HIS A 121 10.09 19.40 -14.92
C HIS A 121 10.73 19.44 -16.33
N HIS A 122 11.65 20.37 -16.59
CA HIS A 122 12.14 20.59 -17.96
C HIS A 122 13.30 19.70 -18.38
N ARG A 123 14.15 19.21 -17.46
CA ARG A 123 15.30 18.36 -17.85
C ARG A 123 14.93 16.94 -18.29
N GLY A 124 13.77 16.42 -17.88
CA GLY A 124 13.28 15.12 -18.34
C GLY A 124 12.69 15.15 -19.76
N GLN A 125 12.14 16.31 -20.17
CA GLN A 125 11.50 16.47 -21.48
C GLN A 125 12.51 16.70 -22.62
N GLU A 126 13.68 17.27 -22.34
CA GLU A 126 14.71 17.55 -23.36
C GLU A 126 15.48 16.31 -23.86
N LEU A 127 15.28 15.13 -23.25
CA LEU A 127 15.88 13.87 -23.69
C LEU A 127 15.05 13.11 -24.74
N ILE A 128 13.89 13.65 -25.15
CA ILE A 128 12.93 12.95 -26.02
C ILE A 128 13.04 13.49 -27.45
N GLY A 129 13.89 12.86 -28.26
CA GLY A 129 13.79 12.96 -29.72
C GLY A 129 12.49 12.29 -30.23
N PRO A 130 11.98 12.66 -31.42
CA PRO A 130 10.65 12.28 -31.91
C PRO A 130 10.53 10.82 -32.42
N GLN A 131 11.28 9.87 -31.86
CA GLN A 131 11.11 8.45 -32.17
C GLN A 131 10.26 7.78 -31.10
N ALA A 132 9.06 7.37 -31.49
CA ALA A 132 8.19 6.53 -30.67
C ALA A 132 8.98 5.30 -30.19
N VAL A 133 9.28 5.23 -28.89
CA VAL A 133 9.94 4.09 -28.25
C VAL A 133 8.94 2.93 -28.24
N THR A 134 8.80 2.24 -29.37
CA THR A 134 8.00 1.02 -29.47
C THR A 134 8.88 -0.16 -29.04
N SER A 135 8.40 -0.95 -28.09
CA SER A 135 9.10 -2.16 -27.65
C SER A 135 9.19 -3.15 -28.81
N PRO A 136 10.38 -3.67 -29.16
CA PRO A 136 10.52 -4.59 -30.28
C PRO A 136 9.76 -5.89 -30.01
N THR A 137 9.07 -6.40 -31.03
CA THR A 137 8.30 -7.66 -30.98
C THR A 137 9.20 -8.86 -31.26
N ILE A 138 10.09 -9.16 -30.32
CA ILE A 138 11.14 -10.19 -30.50
C ILE A 138 10.91 -11.46 -29.67
N TYR A 139 9.86 -11.53 -28.87
CA TYR A 139 9.63 -12.68 -27.98
C TYR A 139 8.61 -13.65 -28.57
N ARG A 140 8.91 -14.94 -28.50
CA ARG A 140 7.96 -16.03 -28.77
C ARG A 140 7.92 -16.98 -27.58
N VAL A 141 6.75 -17.55 -27.33
CA VAL A 141 6.51 -18.46 -26.21
C VAL A 141 6.04 -19.78 -26.76
N GLN A 142 6.75 -20.85 -26.43
CA GLN A 142 6.34 -22.21 -26.73
C GLN A 142 5.58 -22.77 -25.51
N LEU A 143 4.32 -23.10 -25.70
CA LEU A 143 3.44 -23.69 -24.71
C LEU A 143 3.73 -25.20 -24.53
N PRO A 144 3.22 -25.82 -23.45
CA PRO A 144 3.47 -27.25 -23.18
C PRO A 144 2.94 -28.20 -24.25
N ASP A 145 1.91 -27.77 -24.98
CA ASP A 145 1.31 -28.50 -26.12
C ASP A 145 2.12 -28.35 -27.43
N GLY A 146 3.26 -27.65 -27.38
CA GLY A 146 4.14 -27.39 -28.51
C GLY A 146 3.69 -26.22 -29.39
N SER A 147 2.54 -25.62 -29.14
CA SER A 147 2.08 -24.44 -29.87
C SER A 147 2.93 -23.21 -29.53
N VAL A 148 3.03 -22.27 -30.47
CA VAL A 148 3.86 -21.07 -30.34
C VAL A 148 2.97 -19.83 -30.34
N MET A 149 3.11 -19.01 -29.30
CA MET A 149 2.52 -17.68 -29.20
C MET A 149 3.54 -16.59 -29.55
N GLY A 150 3.15 -15.62 -30.37
CA GLY A 150 3.97 -14.47 -30.73
C GLY A 150 4.23 -14.37 -32.24
N PRO A 151 5.15 -13.47 -32.69
CA PRO A 151 6.04 -12.64 -31.87
C PRO A 151 5.29 -11.58 -31.04
N MET A 152 5.84 -11.20 -29.90
CA MET A 152 5.27 -10.19 -29.01
C MET A 152 6.34 -9.30 -28.38
N SER A 153 5.91 -8.14 -27.89
CA SER A 153 6.77 -7.20 -27.18
C SER A 153 7.04 -7.67 -25.75
N TYR A 154 8.13 -7.17 -25.17
CA TYR A 154 8.46 -7.43 -23.76
C TYR A 154 7.30 -7.07 -22.78
N PRO A 155 6.65 -5.89 -22.89
CA PRO A 155 5.48 -5.56 -22.06
C PRO A 155 4.35 -6.60 -22.12
N ARG A 156 4.05 -7.09 -23.33
CA ARG A 156 3.01 -8.11 -23.53
C ARG A 156 3.41 -9.45 -22.90
N LEU A 157 4.67 -9.85 -23.02
CA LEU A 157 5.18 -11.05 -22.39
C LEU A 157 5.05 -10.99 -20.86
N ILE A 158 5.48 -9.89 -20.24
CA ILE A 158 5.36 -9.69 -18.78
C ILE A 158 3.91 -9.73 -18.32
N GLN A 159 3.01 -9.09 -19.06
CA GLN A 159 1.57 -9.13 -18.77
C GLN A 159 1.05 -10.58 -18.76
N LEU A 160 1.40 -11.38 -19.75
CA LEU A 160 0.91 -12.76 -19.86
C LEU A 160 1.47 -13.68 -18.75
N LEU A 161 2.73 -13.47 -18.35
CA LEU A 161 3.35 -14.18 -17.23
C LEU A 161 2.70 -13.81 -15.89
N THR A 162 2.60 -12.51 -15.59
CA THR A 162 2.06 -12.02 -14.30
C THR A 162 0.57 -12.30 -14.13
N THR A 163 -0.21 -12.31 -15.22
CA THR A 163 -1.63 -12.69 -15.19
C THR A 163 -1.86 -14.19 -15.22
N GLY A 164 -0.80 -15.01 -15.26
CA GLY A 164 -0.88 -16.46 -15.25
C GLY A 164 -1.47 -17.08 -16.53
N VAL A 165 -1.55 -16.32 -17.63
CA VAL A 165 -1.94 -16.85 -18.95
C VAL A 165 -0.85 -17.78 -19.49
N ILE A 166 0.41 -17.45 -19.22
CA ILE A 166 1.57 -18.28 -19.50
C ILE A 166 2.13 -18.78 -18.18
N ASP A 167 2.27 -20.09 -18.03
CA ASP A 167 2.98 -20.68 -16.91
C ASP A 167 4.49 -20.72 -17.20
N SER A 168 5.25 -20.00 -16.38
CA SER A 168 6.71 -19.89 -16.48
C SER A 168 7.47 -21.22 -16.27
N ARG A 169 6.85 -22.25 -15.67
CA ARG A 169 7.51 -23.55 -15.43
C ARG A 169 7.38 -24.52 -16.60
N SER A 170 6.29 -24.43 -17.33
CA SER A 170 5.94 -25.38 -18.39
C SER A 170 6.10 -24.79 -19.80
N SER A 171 6.26 -23.47 -19.90
CA SER A 171 6.46 -22.76 -21.17
C SER A 171 7.92 -22.36 -21.37
N LYS A 172 8.40 -22.41 -22.61
CA LYS A 172 9.74 -21.94 -23.00
C LYS A 172 9.67 -20.64 -23.78
N ILE A 173 10.71 -19.80 -23.69
CA ILE A 173 10.75 -18.48 -24.33
C ILE A 173 11.93 -18.41 -25.29
N SER A 174 11.67 -17.89 -26.49
CA SER A 174 12.69 -17.50 -27.47
C SER A 174 12.72 -15.98 -27.60
N LYS A 175 13.93 -15.42 -27.72
CA LYS A 175 14.20 -14.00 -27.95
C LYS A 175 14.93 -13.83 -29.28
N ALA A 176 14.42 -12.96 -30.13
CA ALA A 176 14.96 -12.63 -31.46
C ALA A 176 15.24 -13.88 -32.31
N ASP A 177 14.27 -14.80 -32.37
CA ASP A 177 14.36 -16.07 -33.10
C ASP A 177 15.47 -17.03 -32.63
N GLY A 178 15.99 -16.84 -31.41
CA GLY A 178 16.94 -17.75 -30.78
C GLY A 178 16.31 -19.06 -30.29
N THR A 179 17.09 -19.88 -29.58
CA THR A 179 16.62 -21.14 -28.98
C THR A 179 15.58 -20.90 -27.90
N TYR A 180 14.61 -21.79 -27.79
CA TYR A 180 13.64 -21.81 -26.68
C TYR A 180 14.32 -22.25 -25.40
N ILE A 181 14.41 -21.32 -24.44
CA ILE A 181 15.04 -21.52 -23.13
C ILE A 181 14.03 -21.31 -22.00
N ASP A 182 14.38 -21.77 -20.81
CA ASP A 182 13.53 -21.55 -19.63
C ASP A 182 13.46 -20.06 -19.28
N PRO A 183 12.28 -19.54 -18.89
CA PRO A 183 12.10 -18.13 -18.54
C PRO A 183 13.04 -17.64 -17.43
N SER A 184 13.41 -18.51 -16.49
CA SER A 184 14.36 -18.19 -15.40
C SER A 184 15.79 -17.92 -15.87
N SER A 185 16.14 -18.37 -17.08
CA SER A 185 17.46 -18.16 -17.67
C SER A 185 17.60 -16.79 -18.33
N LEU A 186 16.50 -16.04 -18.47
CA LEU A 186 16.50 -14.66 -18.98
C LEU A 186 16.59 -13.68 -17.79
N PRO A 187 17.69 -12.92 -17.66
CA PRO A 187 17.88 -11.99 -16.53
C PRO A 187 16.72 -11.00 -16.37
N GLU A 188 16.20 -10.47 -17.48
CA GLU A 188 15.08 -9.52 -17.49
C GLU A 188 13.75 -10.13 -16.99
N LEU A 189 13.58 -11.46 -17.07
CA LEU A 189 12.37 -12.15 -16.62
C LEU A 189 12.46 -12.69 -15.20
N THR A 190 13.68 -12.77 -14.64
CA THR A 190 13.97 -13.49 -13.39
C THR A 190 13.02 -13.10 -12.25
N ARG A 191 12.74 -11.81 -12.05
CA ARG A 191 11.82 -11.32 -11.02
C ARG A 191 10.41 -11.93 -11.15
N PHE A 192 9.85 -11.90 -12.35
CA PHE A 192 8.47 -12.31 -12.63
C PHE A 192 8.26 -13.82 -12.51
N VAL A 193 9.35 -14.59 -12.65
CA VAL A 193 9.33 -16.06 -12.65
C VAL A 193 9.94 -16.67 -11.39
N THR A 194 10.36 -15.87 -10.41
CA THR A 194 10.89 -16.36 -9.13
C THR A 194 10.06 -15.90 -7.94
N SER A 195 9.45 -14.71 -8.01
CA SER A 195 8.64 -14.18 -6.92
C SER A 195 7.39 -15.04 -6.64
N PRO A 196 7.23 -15.58 -5.42
CA PRO A 196 6.02 -16.32 -5.03
C PRO A 196 4.74 -15.48 -5.14
N GLY A 197 4.85 -14.16 -4.95
CA GLY A 197 3.73 -13.22 -5.07
C GLY A 197 3.20 -13.07 -6.50
N LEU A 198 4.05 -13.31 -7.51
CA LEU A 198 3.69 -13.17 -8.93
C LEU A 198 3.40 -14.52 -9.60
N GLN A 199 3.64 -15.63 -8.90
CA GLN A 199 3.40 -16.98 -9.38
C GLN A 199 2.08 -17.56 -8.88
N TRP A 200 1.36 -18.26 -9.74
CA TRP A 200 0.04 -18.83 -9.43
C TRP A 200 0.12 -20.33 -9.13
N LYS A 201 0.97 -20.72 -8.17
CA LYS A 201 1.16 -22.12 -7.75
C LYS A 201 -0.08 -22.67 -7.05
N LEU A 202 -0.52 -23.84 -7.47
CA LEU A 202 -1.54 -24.64 -6.76
C LEU A 202 -0.92 -25.48 -5.62
N GLU A 203 0.39 -25.77 -5.67
CA GLU A 203 1.10 -26.57 -4.66
C GLU A 203 1.07 -25.94 -3.26
N GLU A 204 1.09 -24.60 -3.18
CA GLU A 204 0.98 -23.86 -1.91
C GLU A 204 -0.34 -24.15 -1.18
N LEU A 205 -1.39 -24.56 -1.91
CA LEU A 205 -2.70 -24.89 -1.36
C LEU A 205 -2.76 -26.24 -0.68
N ALA A 206 -1.82 -27.15 -0.98
CA ALA A 206 -1.73 -28.42 -0.28
C ALA A 206 -1.48 -28.23 1.22
N GLN A 207 -0.94 -27.07 1.61
CA GLN A 207 -0.68 -26.66 2.98
C GLN A 207 -1.72 -25.67 3.53
N ALA A 208 -2.87 -25.52 2.85
CA ALA A 208 -3.94 -24.65 3.33
C ALA A 208 -4.44 -25.14 4.69
N GLU A 209 -4.32 -24.28 5.70
CA GLU A 209 -4.85 -24.53 7.04
C GLU A 209 -6.39 -24.51 6.99
N LYS A 210 -6.93 -23.62 6.18
CA LYS A 210 -8.38 -23.40 6.05
C LYS A 210 -8.74 -23.17 4.60
N GLN A 211 -9.90 -23.67 4.19
CA GLN A 211 -10.43 -23.49 2.86
C GLN A 211 -11.95 -23.57 2.87
N GLY A 212 -12.59 -22.96 1.88
CA GLY A 212 -14.04 -22.99 1.76
C GLY A 212 -14.54 -22.35 0.48
N GLN A 213 -15.87 -22.31 0.34
CA GLN A 213 -16.51 -21.63 -0.77
C GLN A 213 -16.81 -20.18 -0.42
N LEU A 214 -16.59 -19.28 -1.37
CA LEU A 214 -17.14 -17.93 -1.35
C LEU A 214 -18.59 -18.02 -1.84
N ARG A 215 -19.53 -17.77 -0.95
CA ARG A 215 -20.96 -17.58 -1.23
C ARG A 215 -21.42 -16.32 -0.51
N ALA A 216 -22.34 -15.54 -1.06
CA ALA A 216 -23.09 -14.49 -0.36
C ALA A 216 -22.35 -13.84 0.84
N ALA A 217 -21.50 -12.84 0.58
CA ALA A 217 -20.84 -12.05 1.63
C ALA A 217 -20.06 -12.86 2.71
N THR A 218 -19.52 -14.04 2.39
CA THR A 218 -18.78 -14.88 3.37
C THR A 218 -17.30 -14.54 3.53
N LEU A 219 -16.75 -13.64 2.71
CA LEU A 219 -15.33 -13.28 2.79
C LEU A 219 -14.99 -12.44 4.03
N LEU A 220 -15.93 -11.61 4.50
CA LEU A 220 -15.67 -10.68 5.61
C LEU A 220 -15.34 -11.37 6.94
N PRO A 221 -16.08 -12.42 7.38
CA PRO A 221 -15.68 -13.19 8.56
C PRO A 221 -14.29 -13.82 8.45
N VAL A 222 -13.90 -14.30 7.25
CA VAL A 222 -12.57 -14.88 7.00
C VAL A 222 -11.49 -13.81 7.18
N PHE A 223 -11.71 -12.65 6.56
CA PHE A 223 -10.80 -11.52 6.68
C PHE A 223 -10.68 -11.03 8.13
N TYR A 224 -11.81 -10.94 8.86
CA TYR A 224 -11.82 -10.58 10.27
C TYR A 224 -11.08 -11.59 11.17
N ASP A 225 -11.19 -12.90 10.92
CA ASP A 225 -10.44 -13.91 11.69
C ASP A 225 -8.92 -13.73 11.53
N ILE A 226 -8.46 -13.45 10.30
CA ILE A 226 -7.04 -13.17 10.00
C ILE A 226 -6.58 -11.90 10.74
N VAL A 227 -7.36 -10.82 10.67
CA VAL A 227 -7.04 -9.53 11.32
C VAL A 227 -7.04 -9.65 12.84
N SER A 228 -8.12 -10.17 13.44
CA SER A 228 -8.30 -10.24 14.90
C SER A 228 -7.28 -11.14 15.58
N ARG A 229 -6.84 -12.22 14.92
CA ARG A 229 -5.81 -13.13 15.41
C ARG A 229 -4.39 -12.71 15.00
N GLN A 230 -4.22 -11.56 14.34
CA GLN A 230 -2.94 -11.06 13.84
C GLN A 230 -2.18 -12.12 13.02
N GLN A 231 -2.91 -12.85 12.17
CA GLN A 231 -2.33 -13.94 11.41
C GLN A 231 -1.42 -13.42 10.30
N THR A 232 -0.36 -14.18 10.09
CA THR A 232 0.64 -13.99 9.05
C THR A 232 0.43 -15.11 8.03
N GLY A 233 0.31 -14.79 6.74
CA GLY A 233 0.07 -15.80 5.70
C GLY A 233 -0.50 -15.21 4.41
N VAL A 234 -1.07 -16.06 3.56
CA VAL A 234 -1.70 -15.66 2.31
C VAL A 234 -3.12 -16.21 2.22
N LEU A 235 -4.06 -15.33 1.87
CA LEU A 235 -5.42 -15.68 1.49
C LEU A 235 -5.51 -15.74 -0.02
N HIS A 236 -5.76 -16.92 -0.54
CA HIS A 236 -6.03 -17.15 -1.95
C HIS A 236 -7.54 -17.08 -2.21
N LEU A 237 -7.92 -16.47 -3.32
CA LEU A 237 -9.30 -16.40 -3.79
C LEU A 237 -9.37 -16.84 -5.26
N TRP A 238 -10.40 -17.62 -5.62
CA TRP A 238 -10.67 -18.05 -6.99
C TRP A 238 -12.10 -17.76 -7.40
N GLN A 239 -12.27 -17.23 -8.60
CA GLN A 239 -13.56 -17.09 -9.25
C GLN A 239 -13.39 -17.32 -10.75
N ARG A 240 -13.85 -18.48 -11.24
CA ARG A 240 -13.70 -18.88 -12.65
C ARG A 240 -12.22 -18.79 -13.07
N ASN A 241 -11.87 -17.83 -13.93
CA ASN A 241 -10.51 -17.61 -14.44
C ASN A 241 -9.74 -16.52 -13.66
N ARG A 242 -10.37 -15.88 -12.67
CA ARG A 242 -9.76 -14.86 -11.82
C ARG A 242 -9.18 -15.51 -10.57
N ARG A 243 -7.96 -15.11 -10.22
CA ARG A 243 -7.27 -15.52 -9.00
C ARG A 243 -6.72 -14.29 -8.30
N LYS A 244 -6.81 -14.27 -6.98
CA LYS A 244 -6.17 -13.27 -6.12
C LYS A 244 -5.37 -13.93 -5.01
N LYS A 245 -4.27 -13.29 -4.64
CA LYS A 245 -3.51 -13.58 -3.42
C LYS A 245 -3.45 -12.31 -2.59
N ILE A 246 -3.86 -12.39 -1.34
CA ILE A 246 -3.77 -11.30 -0.37
C ILE A 246 -2.82 -11.78 0.72
N TYR A 247 -1.64 -11.17 0.80
CA TYR A 247 -0.65 -11.48 1.82
C TYR A 247 -0.84 -10.61 3.05
N PHE A 248 -0.74 -11.22 4.21
CA PHE A 248 -0.91 -10.60 5.52
C PHE A 248 0.36 -10.74 6.36
N VAL A 249 0.68 -9.67 7.07
CA VAL A 249 1.70 -9.63 8.13
C VAL A 249 1.03 -9.07 9.37
N ASP A 250 1.02 -9.86 10.45
CA ASP A 250 0.44 -9.50 11.75
C ASP A 250 -1.00 -8.99 11.62
N GLY A 251 -1.80 -9.68 10.81
CA GLY A 251 -3.20 -9.34 10.53
C GLY A 251 -3.38 -8.16 9.59
N ARG A 252 -2.32 -7.52 9.09
CA ARG A 252 -2.40 -6.39 8.17
C ARG A 252 -2.18 -6.85 6.73
N PRO A 253 -3.07 -6.52 5.78
CA PRO A 253 -2.81 -6.77 4.38
C PRO A 253 -1.61 -5.94 3.94
N GLU A 254 -0.66 -6.56 3.25
CA GLU A 254 0.59 -5.91 2.85
C GLU A 254 0.78 -5.94 1.32
N PHE A 255 0.36 -7.03 0.68
CA PHE A 255 0.49 -7.20 -0.77
C PHE A 255 -0.72 -7.91 -1.36
N VAL A 256 -1.18 -7.44 -2.52
CA VAL A 256 -2.29 -8.06 -3.26
C VAL A 256 -1.88 -8.29 -4.72
N ALA A 257 -1.81 -9.56 -5.11
CA ALA A 257 -1.64 -9.99 -6.49
C ALA A 257 -2.97 -10.40 -7.10
N SER A 258 -3.14 -10.16 -8.39
CA SER A 258 -4.36 -10.47 -9.14
C SER A 258 -4.03 -10.90 -10.57
N THR A 259 -4.78 -11.87 -11.10
CA THR A 259 -4.72 -12.22 -12.53
C THR A 259 -5.56 -11.30 -13.41
N ASP A 260 -6.37 -10.41 -12.83
CA ASP A 260 -7.18 -9.48 -13.61
C ASP A 260 -6.30 -8.37 -14.22
N LYS A 261 -6.32 -8.28 -15.55
CA LYS A 261 -5.55 -7.30 -16.32
C LYS A 261 -5.93 -5.87 -15.95
N SER A 262 -7.21 -5.60 -15.70
CA SER A 262 -7.70 -4.27 -15.35
C SER A 262 -7.14 -3.76 -14.02
N GLU A 263 -6.64 -4.68 -13.19
CA GLU A 263 -6.09 -4.36 -11.89
C GLU A 263 -4.59 -4.09 -11.93
N LEU A 264 -3.87 -4.27 -13.05
CA LEU A 264 -2.43 -4.02 -13.14
C LEU A 264 -2.09 -2.53 -12.93
N LEU A 265 -0.90 -2.22 -12.39
CA LEU A 265 -0.47 -0.83 -12.10
C LEU A 265 -0.57 0.10 -13.30
N GLY A 266 -0.06 -0.32 -14.46
CA GLY A 266 -0.15 0.48 -15.68
C GLY A 266 -1.59 0.74 -16.12
N GLU A 267 -2.46 -0.27 -16.08
CA GLU A 267 -3.87 -0.13 -16.46
C GLU A 267 -4.63 0.77 -15.48
N TYR A 268 -4.35 0.64 -14.18
CA TYR A 268 -4.92 1.50 -13.15
C TYR A 268 -4.51 2.97 -13.30
N LEU A 269 -3.23 3.24 -13.55
CA LEU A 269 -2.73 4.61 -13.77
C LEU A 269 -3.37 5.26 -15.00
N VAL A 270 -3.59 4.48 -16.07
CA VAL A 270 -4.30 4.96 -17.26
C VAL A 270 -5.78 5.19 -16.97
N ALA A 271 -6.45 4.24 -16.30
CA ALA A 271 -7.87 4.35 -15.99
C ALA A 271 -8.20 5.52 -15.06
N THR A 272 -7.27 5.88 -14.17
CA THR A 272 -7.40 7.02 -13.25
C THR A 272 -6.89 8.34 -13.83
N GLY A 273 -6.37 8.33 -15.06
CA GLY A 273 -5.84 9.53 -15.73
C GLY A 273 -4.52 10.04 -15.16
N GLN A 274 -3.83 9.25 -14.34
CA GLN A 274 -2.52 9.61 -13.77
C GLN A 274 -1.37 9.43 -14.77
N CYS A 275 -1.52 8.54 -15.75
CA CYS A 275 -0.57 8.37 -16.85
C CYS A 275 -1.30 8.14 -18.17
N LEU A 276 -0.66 8.50 -19.28
CA LEU A 276 -1.08 8.16 -20.63
C LEU A 276 -0.65 6.73 -21.00
N ARG A 277 -1.38 6.10 -21.92
CA ARG A 277 -1.04 4.75 -22.43
C ARG A 277 0.40 4.68 -22.95
N MET A 278 0.82 5.70 -23.71
CA MET A 278 2.15 5.77 -24.30
C MET A 278 3.26 5.86 -23.23
N GLU A 279 3.01 6.54 -22.12
CA GLU A 279 3.95 6.66 -21.00
C GLU A 279 4.17 5.31 -20.31
N ILE A 280 3.09 4.55 -20.11
CA ILE A 280 3.17 3.18 -19.59
C ILE A 280 3.95 2.27 -20.54
N GLU A 281 3.68 2.35 -21.85
CA GLU A 281 4.39 1.54 -22.86
C GLU A 281 5.89 1.86 -22.89
N MET A 282 6.25 3.14 -22.81
CA MET A 282 7.64 3.61 -22.74
C MET A 282 8.33 3.11 -21.47
N ALA A 283 7.68 3.23 -20.31
CA ALA A 283 8.22 2.74 -19.05
C ALA A 283 8.42 1.21 -19.05
N LEU A 284 7.47 0.46 -19.63
CA LEU A 284 7.60 -0.99 -19.79
C LEU A 284 8.72 -1.38 -20.79
N ALA A 285 9.00 -0.55 -21.79
CA ALA A 285 10.12 -0.78 -22.72
C ALA A 285 11.49 -0.65 -22.02
N LEU A 286 11.57 0.23 -21.02
CA LEU A 286 12.80 0.51 -20.26
C LEU A 286 12.90 -0.29 -18.95
N LEU A 287 11.89 -1.09 -18.62
CA LEU A 287 11.80 -1.89 -17.39
C LEU A 287 13.08 -2.68 -17.04
N PRO A 288 13.80 -3.32 -18.00
CA PRO A 288 15.03 -4.04 -17.69
C PRO A 288 16.14 -3.15 -17.11
N LYS A 289 16.15 -1.85 -17.45
CA LYS A 289 17.11 -0.87 -16.91
C LYS A 289 16.73 -0.35 -15.52
N HIS A 290 15.48 -0.54 -15.10
CA HIS A 290 14.92 -0.06 -13.83
C HIS A 290 14.52 -1.21 -12.90
N GLY A 291 15.36 -2.26 -12.81
CA GLY A 291 15.17 -3.35 -11.84
C GLY A 291 13.90 -4.19 -12.02
N GLY A 292 13.24 -4.10 -13.18
CA GLY A 292 12.02 -4.86 -13.48
C GLY A 292 10.74 -4.29 -12.86
N ARG A 293 10.75 -3.06 -12.32
CA ARG A 293 9.58 -2.46 -11.66
C ARG A 293 9.03 -1.28 -12.46
N LEU A 294 7.71 -1.33 -12.71
CA LEU A 294 7.05 -0.27 -13.49
C LEU A 294 7.10 1.06 -12.74
N GLY A 295 6.92 1.04 -11.42
CA GLY A 295 7.02 2.24 -10.59
C GLY A 295 8.37 2.94 -10.72
N ASP A 296 9.47 2.19 -10.57
CA ASP A 296 10.82 2.74 -10.65
C ASP A 296 11.14 3.29 -12.06
N ALA A 297 10.61 2.65 -13.11
CA ALA A 297 10.72 3.16 -14.47
C ALA A 297 9.94 4.47 -14.66
N LEU A 298 8.70 4.55 -14.16
CA LEU A 298 7.87 5.76 -14.27
C LEU A 298 8.48 6.95 -13.52
N VAL A 299 9.06 6.69 -12.35
CA VAL A 299 9.75 7.72 -11.56
C VAL A 299 11.07 8.12 -12.21
N GLY A 300 11.88 7.15 -12.64
CA GLY A 300 13.16 7.42 -13.31
C GLY A 300 13.00 8.18 -14.64
N LEU A 301 11.84 8.06 -15.30
CA LEU A 301 11.49 8.83 -16.50
C LEU A 301 10.88 10.20 -16.19
N GLY A 302 10.66 10.54 -14.92
CA GLY A 302 10.02 11.79 -14.51
C GLY A 302 8.51 11.85 -14.84
N ILE A 303 7.88 10.72 -15.18
CA ILE A 303 6.44 10.65 -15.48
C ILE A 303 5.62 10.79 -14.19
N LEU A 304 6.08 10.17 -13.11
CA LEU A 304 5.46 10.26 -11.79
C LEU A 304 6.47 10.71 -10.75
N ARG A 305 6.04 11.53 -9.81
CA ARG A 305 6.82 11.80 -8.59
C ARG A 305 6.72 10.62 -7.63
N PRO A 306 7.72 10.37 -6.77
CA PRO A 306 7.70 9.23 -5.84
C PRO A 306 6.47 9.19 -4.92
N VAL A 307 5.98 10.37 -4.49
CA VAL A 307 4.78 10.48 -3.64
C VAL A 307 3.50 10.12 -4.42
N GLU A 308 3.44 10.44 -5.71
CA GLU A 308 2.31 10.10 -6.58
C GLU A 308 2.28 8.60 -6.83
N LEU A 309 3.43 8.00 -7.14
CA LEU A 309 3.56 6.56 -7.27
C LEU A 309 3.13 5.84 -5.98
N PHE A 310 3.57 6.30 -4.82
CA PHE A 310 3.19 5.73 -3.53
C PHE A 310 1.68 5.74 -3.29
N ARG A 311 1.02 6.89 -3.57
CA ARG A 311 -0.44 7.03 -3.46
C ARG A 311 -1.14 6.09 -4.43
N ALA A 312 -0.73 6.08 -5.70
CA ALA A 312 -1.29 5.21 -6.73
C ALA A 312 -1.19 3.73 -6.38
N ILE A 313 -0.04 3.27 -5.84
CA ILE A 313 0.13 1.90 -5.38
C ILE A 313 -0.81 1.61 -4.20
N SER A 314 -0.87 2.50 -3.20
CA SER A 314 -1.71 2.30 -2.01
C SER A 314 -3.19 2.22 -2.38
N ASP A 315 -3.66 3.14 -3.24
CA ASP A 315 -5.04 3.17 -3.72
C ASP A 315 -5.37 1.97 -4.61
N GLN A 316 -4.43 1.56 -5.47
CA GLN A 316 -4.57 0.33 -6.26
C GLN A 316 -4.71 -0.90 -5.35
N VAL A 317 -3.83 -1.08 -4.37
CA VAL A 317 -3.87 -2.27 -3.51
C VAL A 317 -5.14 -2.28 -2.68
N ARG A 318 -5.57 -1.13 -2.14
CA ARG A 318 -6.88 -0.98 -1.49
C ARG A 318 -8.01 -1.35 -2.45
N GLY A 319 -8.01 -0.85 -3.67
CA GLY A 319 -9.01 -1.16 -4.70
C GLY A 319 -9.08 -2.65 -5.03
N ARG A 320 -7.93 -3.31 -5.23
CA ARG A 320 -7.87 -4.76 -5.46
C ARG A 320 -8.40 -5.56 -4.28
N LEU A 321 -8.09 -5.12 -3.06
CA LEU A 321 -8.61 -5.76 -1.85
C LEU A 321 -10.14 -5.62 -1.80
N MET A 322 -10.65 -4.40 -1.94
CA MET A 322 -12.08 -4.09 -1.90
C MET A 322 -12.89 -4.84 -2.98
N GLU A 323 -12.36 -4.93 -4.20
CA GLU A 323 -13.02 -5.66 -5.30
C GLU A 323 -13.31 -7.12 -4.94
N SER A 324 -12.45 -7.74 -4.11
CA SER A 324 -12.62 -9.14 -3.68
C SER A 324 -13.92 -9.36 -2.89
N PHE A 325 -14.40 -8.34 -2.17
CA PHE A 325 -15.65 -8.41 -1.39
C PHE A 325 -16.91 -8.29 -2.25
N ARG A 326 -16.76 -7.93 -3.53
CA ARG A 326 -17.85 -7.93 -4.52
C ARG A 326 -18.08 -9.31 -5.13
N TRP A 327 -17.24 -10.30 -4.84
CA TRP A 327 -17.35 -11.64 -5.41
C TRP A 327 -18.51 -12.42 -4.79
N ARG A 328 -19.54 -12.71 -5.60
CA ARG A 328 -20.73 -13.47 -5.17
C ARG A 328 -20.48 -14.97 -5.04
N ARG A 329 -19.56 -15.50 -5.85
CA ARG A 329 -19.23 -16.93 -5.94
C ARG A 329 -17.73 -17.12 -6.12
N GLY A 330 -17.21 -18.20 -5.56
CA GLY A 330 -15.81 -18.56 -5.71
C GLY A 330 -15.35 -19.55 -4.64
N GLU A 331 -14.04 -19.64 -4.48
CA GLU A 331 -13.38 -20.45 -3.46
C GLU A 331 -12.31 -19.61 -2.77
N TRP A 332 -11.97 -19.97 -1.54
CA TRP A 332 -10.88 -19.35 -0.80
C TRP A 332 -10.07 -20.39 -0.04
N ALA A 333 -8.81 -20.08 0.19
CA ALA A 333 -7.94 -20.87 1.06
C ALA A 333 -6.92 -19.98 1.74
N PHE A 334 -6.63 -20.25 3.01
CA PHE A 334 -5.62 -19.54 3.78
C PHE A 334 -4.44 -20.46 4.09
N VAL A 335 -3.24 -20.01 3.72
CA VAL A 335 -1.97 -20.69 4.00
C VAL A 335 -1.18 -19.84 4.99
N ARG A 336 -0.98 -20.37 6.20
CA ARG A 336 -0.26 -19.66 7.28
C ARG A 336 1.24 -19.59 6.97
N GLY A 337 1.89 -18.50 7.41
CA GLY A 337 3.34 -18.34 7.37
C GLY A 337 3.91 -17.95 6.00
N ALA A 338 3.12 -18.04 4.93
CA ALA A 338 3.52 -17.62 3.60
C ALA A 338 3.82 -16.11 3.54
N ARG A 339 4.87 -15.75 2.82
CA ARG A 339 5.30 -14.36 2.56
C ARG A 339 5.39 -14.11 1.05
N SER A 340 5.09 -12.89 0.62
CA SER A 340 5.19 -12.49 -0.78
C SER A 340 6.64 -12.40 -1.25
N HIS A 341 7.56 -12.03 -0.34
CA HIS A 341 8.95 -11.61 -0.64
C HIS A 341 9.03 -10.43 -1.62
N GLU A 342 7.92 -9.72 -1.81
CA GLU A 342 7.86 -8.48 -2.56
C GLU A 342 8.16 -7.33 -1.61
N GLU A 343 8.91 -6.33 -2.07
CA GLU A 343 9.05 -5.08 -1.32
C GLU A 343 7.73 -4.31 -1.38
N THR A 344 7.20 -4.05 -0.20
CA THR A 344 5.86 -3.55 0.02
C THR A 344 5.90 -2.25 0.79
N PHE A 345 4.88 -1.43 0.54
CA PHE A 345 4.64 -0.23 1.32
C PHE A 345 3.55 -0.52 2.35
N PRO A 346 3.76 -0.20 3.64
CA PRO A 346 2.70 -0.09 4.62
C PRO A 346 1.73 0.96 4.10
N MET A 347 0.56 0.50 3.68
CA MET A 347 -0.43 1.33 3.02
C MET A 347 -1.05 2.39 3.95
N GLY A 348 -0.63 2.44 5.23
CA GLY A 348 -1.24 3.28 6.25
C GLY A 348 -2.70 2.91 6.55
N LEU A 349 -3.17 1.76 6.04
CA LEU A 349 -4.55 1.32 6.16
C LEU A 349 -4.75 0.69 7.55
N ASP A 350 -5.78 1.15 8.25
CA ASP A 350 -6.24 0.50 9.46
C ASP A 350 -7.05 -0.76 9.08
N PRO A 351 -6.69 -1.96 9.57
CA PRO A 351 -7.39 -3.20 9.21
C PRO A 351 -8.89 -3.20 9.54
N TYR A 352 -9.31 -2.53 10.61
CA TYR A 352 -10.72 -2.48 10.99
C TYR A 352 -11.51 -1.50 10.14
N GLU A 353 -10.88 -0.41 9.69
CA GLU A 353 -11.47 0.45 8.65
C GLU A 353 -11.63 -0.29 7.33
N LEU A 354 -10.67 -1.14 6.95
CA LEU A 354 -10.81 -1.98 5.76
C LEU A 354 -11.96 -2.98 5.88
N ILE A 355 -12.22 -3.51 7.07
CA ILE A 355 -13.36 -4.40 7.33
C ILE A 355 -14.69 -3.64 7.21
N ARG A 356 -14.77 -2.42 7.75
CA ARG A 356 -15.92 -1.53 7.54
C ARG A 356 -16.15 -1.28 6.05
N ASP A 357 -15.10 -0.90 5.33
CA ASP A 357 -15.19 -0.59 3.90
C ASP A 357 -15.58 -1.83 3.10
N ALA A 358 -15.02 -2.99 3.42
CA ALA A 358 -15.40 -4.27 2.82
C ALA A 358 -16.89 -4.62 3.03
N ALA A 359 -17.46 -4.27 4.19
CA ALA A 359 -18.90 -4.42 4.42
C ALA A 359 -19.76 -3.46 3.57
N ASN A 360 -19.23 -2.30 3.18
CA ASN A 360 -19.84 -1.39 2.20
C ASN A 360 -19.71 -1.89 0.76
N GLU A 361 -18.64 -2.61 0.44
CA GLU A 361 -18.37 -3.12 -0.91
C GLU A 361 -19.22 -4.36 -1.25
N ALA A 362 -19.62 -5.13 -0.25
CA ALA A 362 -20.49 -6.28 -0.46
C ALA A 362 -21.86 -5.86 -1.04
N HIS A 363 -22.37 -6.67 -1.97
CA HIS A 363 -23.69 -6.44 -2.59
C HIS A 363 -24.81 -6.58 -1.56
N LEU A 364 -25.73 -5.61 -1.51
CA LEU A 364 -26.83 -5.59 -0.55
C LEU A 364 -27.69 -6.85 -0.63
N GLU A 365 -28.05 -7.30 -1.84
CA GLU A 365 -28.83 -8.53 -2.06
C GLU A 365 -28.19 -9.78 -1.41
N GLU A 366 -26.86 -9.86 -1.44
CA GLU A 366 -26.11 -10.97 -0.83
C GLU A 366 -26.11 -10.85 0.70
N ILE A 367 -25.99 -9.62 1.22
CA ILE A 367 -26.10 -9.34 2.65
C ILE A 367 -27.50 -9.74 3.14
N GLU A 368 -28.55 -9.30 2.46
CA GLU A 368 -29.94 -9.66 2.77
C GLU A 368 -30.14 -11.17 2.76
N SER A 369 -29.66 -11.86 1.72
CA SER A 369 -29.75 -13.32 1.61
C SER A 369 -29.08 -14.07 2.77
N VAL A 370 -28.00 -13.53 3.33
CA VAL A 370 -27.28 -14.14 4.46
C VAL A 370 -27.98 -13.88 5.79
N LEU A 371 -28.61 -12.71 5.91
CA LEU A 371 -29.29 -12.29 7.13
C LEU A 371 -30.73 -12.82 7.21
N ASP A 372 -31.38 -13.11 6.08
CA ASP A 372 -32.77 -13.58 6.04
C ASP A 372 -33.03 -14.86 6.86
N PRO A 373 -32.17 -15.92 6.81
CA PRO A 373 -32.32 -17.09 7.67
C PRO A 373 -32.22 -16.78 9.18
N LEU A 374 -31.65 -15.63 9.53
CA LEU A 374 -31.48 -15.16 10.91
C LEU A 374 -32.55 -14.16 11.33
N ARG A 375 -33.53 -13.84 10.47
CA ARG A 375 -34.54 -12.80 10.70
C ARG A 375 -35.31 -12.96 12.00
N GLU A 376 -35.74 -14.18 12.32
CA GLU A 376 -36.49 -14.49 13.55
C GLU A 376 -35.60 -14.76 14.77
N ARG A 377 -34.27 -14.56 14.66
CA ARG A 377 -33.32 -14.83 15.74
C ARG A 377 -33.06 -13.58 16.56
N VAL A 378 -33.06 -13.76 17.88
CA VAL A 378 -32.66 -12.72 18.83
C VAL A 378 -31.16 -12.46 18.70
N LEU A 379 -30.80 -11.18 18.66
CA LEU A 379 -29.42 -10.72 18.61
C LEU A 379 -28.99 -10.21 19.98
N GLU A 380 -27.82 -10.64 20.42
CA GLU A 380 -27.15 -10.19 21.64
C GLU A 380 -25.83 -9.51 21.30
N ARG A 381 -25.42 -8.55 22.13
CA ARG A 381 -24.08 -7.95 22.07
C ARG A 381 -23.03 -8.92 22.59
N CYS A 382 -21.86 -8.88 21.95
CA CYS A 382 -20.69 -9.62 22.42
C CYS A 382 -19.75 -8.66 23.15
N ASP A 383 -19.39 -9.00 24.38
CA ASP A 383 -18.42 -8.22 25.17
C ASP A 383 -16.96 -8.55 24.82
N ASP A 384 -16.72 -9.73 24.21
CA ASP A 384 -15.38 -10.20 23.82
C ASP A 384 -14.87 -9.62 22.49
N GLY A 385 -15.70 -8.81 21.81
CA GLY A 385 -15.38 -8.20 20.52
C GLY A 385 -14.59 -6.89 20.64
N PRO A 386 -13.93 -6.44 19.56
CA PRO A 386 -13.29 -5.13 19.53
C PRO A 386 -14.33 -4.00 19.73
N PRO A 387 -13.96 -2.89 20.39
CA PRO A 387 -14.85 -1.75 20.56
C PRO A 387 -15.36 -1.21 19.22
N LEU A 388 -16.61 -0.76 19.16
CA LEU A 388 -17.22 -0.25 17.92
C LEU A 388 -16.43 0.94 17.33
N GLN A 389 -15.82 1.77 18.18
CA GLN A 389 -15.05 2.95 17.76
C GLN A 389 -13.83 2.58 16.91
N THR A 390 -13.29 1.36 17.07
CA THR A 390 -12.14 0.86 16.32
C THR A 390 -12.42 0.82 14.82
N PHE A 391 -13.64 0.48 14.41
CA PHE A 391 -14.04 0.39 13.01
C PHE A 391 -14.31 1.76 12.35
N ARG A 392 -14.37 2.85 13.15
CA ARG A 392 -14.72 4.21 12.69
C ARG A 392 -15.95 4.24 11.77
N MET A 393 -17.01 3.58 12.19
CA MET A 393 -18.26 3.48 11.43
C MET A 393 -19.05 4.79 11.42
N ASP A 394 -19.96 4.93 10.45
CA ASP A 394 -20.96 5.99 10.46
C ASP A 394 -21.91 5.87 11.68
N ARG A 395 -22.45 7.01 12.13
CA ARG A 395 -23.37 7.08 13.28
C ARG A 395 -24.59 6.18 13.12
N ARG A 396 -25.10 5.99 11.89
CA ARG A 396 -26.26 5.12 11.63
C ARG A 396 -25.96 3.66 11.96
N TRP A 397 -24.75 3.19 11.65
CA TRP A 397 -24.34 1.81 11.94
C TRP A 397 -24.16 1.58 13.43
N VAL A 398 -23.50 2.54 14.10
CA VAL A 398 -23.31 2.50 15.56
C VAL A 398 -24.65 2.47 16.26
N SER A 399 -25.61 3.33 15.88
CA SER A 399 -26.97 3.36 16.44
C SER A 399 -27.71 2.02 16.27
N VAL A 400 -27.63 1.39 15.10
CA VAL A 400 -28.25 0.08 14.84
C VAL A 400 -27.65 -0.98 15.76
N LEU A 401 -26.33 -1.06 15.86
CA LEU A 401 -25.68 -2.01 16.76
C LEU A 401 -26.02 -1.70 18.22
N ASP A 402 -26.03 -0.43 18.66
CA ASP A 402 -26.32 -0.02 20.05
C ASP A 402 -27.77 -0.35 20.45
N SER A 403 -28.68 -0.45 19.48
CA SER A 403 -30.06 -0.90 19.71
C SER A 403 -30.21 -2.40 19.97
N VAL A 404 -29.13 -3.19 19.85
CA VAL A 404 -29.13 -4.64 20.11
C VAL A 404 -29.06 -4.89 21.61
N SER A 405 -30.21 -5.20 22.21
CA SER A 405 -30.41 -5.36 23.66
C SER A 405 -30.51 -6.81 24.15
N GLY A 406 -30.46 -7.82 23.25
CA GLY A 406 -30.58 -9.23 23.64
C GLY A 406 -32.02 -9.75 23.79
N ASP A 407 -33.03 -8.93 23.54
CA ASP A 407 -34.46 -9.27 23.63
C ASP A 407 -35.21 -9.12 22.30
N THR A 408 -34.56 -8.57 21.28
CA THR A 408 -35.18 -8.26 19.98
C THR A 408 -34.58 -9.13 18.88
N THR A 409 -35.42 -9.59 17.96
CA THR A 409 -35.00 -10.31 16.76
C THR A 409 -34.33 -9.40 15.73
N LEU A 410 -33.51 -9.97 14.84
CA LEU A 410 -32.94 -9.25 13.71
C LEU A 410 -34.02 -8.53 12.88
N GLY A 411 -35.11 -9.24 12.57
CA GLY A 411 -36.26 -8.71 11.86
C GLY A 411 -36.97 -7.59 12.62
N GLY A 412 -37.07 -7.71 13.95
CA GLY A 412 -37.61 -6.66 14.82
C GLY A 412 -36.75 -5.39 14.80
N ILE A 413 -35.43 -5.52 14.80
CA ILE A 413 -34.51 -4.38 14.67
C ILE A 413 -34.69 -3.69 13.32
N LEU A 414 -34.75 -4.46 12.22
CA LEU A 414 -34.99 -3.90 10.88
C LEU A 414 -36.35 -3.21 10.78
N ALA A 415 -37.42 -3.81 11.32
CA ALA A 415 -38.76 -3.21 11.31
C ALA A 415 -38.82 -1.88 12.06
N ARG A 416 -38.11 -1.73 13.18
CA ARG A 416 -37.98 -0.46 13.91
C ARG A 416 -37.32 0.63 13.06
N GLN A 417 -36.32 0.26 12.25
CA GLN A 417 -35.67 1.19 11.33
C GLN A 417 -36.61 1.59 10.19
N SER A 418 -37.35 0.63 9.58
CA SER A 418 -38.36 0.94 8.55
C SER A 418 -39.46 1.88 9.06
N GLY A 419 -39.94 1.67 10.29
CA GLY A 419 -41.00 2.48 10.88
C GLY A 419 -40.63 3.96 11.06
N SER A 420 -39.33 4.28 11.04
CA SER A 420 -38.81 5.65 11.08
C SER A 420 -38.72 6.34 9.70
N GLY A 421 -39.08 5.64 8.62
CA GLY A 421 -38.92 6.13 7.24
C GLY A 421 -37.48 6.15 6.75
N ALA A 422 -36.56 5.51 7.49
CA ALA A 422 -35.15 5.45 7.15
C ALA A 422 -34.86 4.38 6.09
N ASP A 423 -33.84 4.64 5.28
CA ASP A 423 -33.21 3.64 4.41
C ASP A 423 -32.68 2.46 5.25
N LEU A 424 -32.98 1.23 4.83
CA LEU A 424 -32.60 0.00 5.51
C LEU A 424 -31.19 -0.47 5.18
N GLU A 425 -30.59 0.01 4.09
CA GLU A 425 -29.25 -0.43 3.67
C GLU A 425 -28.20 -0.25 4.79
N PRO A 426 -28.11 0.90 5.50
CA PRO A 426 -27.19 1.05 6.63
C PRO A 426 -27.43 0.02 7.75
N ALA A 427 -28.69 -0.36 7.99
CA ALA A 427 -29.02 -1.33 9.04
C ALA A 427 -28.58 -2.75 8.64
N TYR A 428 -28.83 -3.16 7.40
CA TYR A 428 -28.35 -4.46 6.89
C TYR A 428 -26.83 -4.56 6.95
N ARG A 429 -26.11 -3.54 6.49
CA ARG A 429 -24.64 -3.53 6.50
C ARG A 429 -24.07 -3.53 7.92
N ALA A 430 -24.67 -2.77 8.84
CA ALA A 430 -24.26 -2.76 10.24
C ALA A 430 -24.45 -4.12 10.92
N LEU A 431 -25.60 -4.77 10.72
CA LEU A 431 -25.89 -6.09 11.30
C LEU A 431 -25.01 -7.18 10.68
N TYR A 432 -24.74 -7.10 9.38
CA TYR A 432 -23.81 -7.99 8.70
C TYR A 432 -22.38 -7.85 9.23
N LEU A 433 -21.84 -6.62 9.32
CA LEU A 433 -20.53 -6.38 9.92
C LEU A 433 -20.50 -6.88 11.37
N GLY A 434 -21.56 -6.59 12.14
CA GLY A 434 -21.67 -6.97 13.52
C GLY A 434 -21.62 -8.49 13.73
N LEU A 435 -22.34 -9.26 12.91
CA LEU A 435 -22.30 -10.72 12.95
C LEU A 435 -20.96 -11.27 12.45
N ALA A 436 -20.44 -10.75 11.33
CA ALA A 436 -19.19 -11.19 10.74
C ALA A 436 -17.98 -10.95 11.67
N CYS A 437 -18.00 -9.84 12.43
CA CYS A 437 -16.93 -9.43 13.32
C CYS A 437 -17.17 -9.81 14.79
N ARG A 438 -18.19 -10.65 15.08
CA ARG A 438 -18.56 -11.05 16.44
C ARG A 438 -18.80 -9.87 17.40
N LEU A 439 -19.34 -8.75 16.91
CA LEU A 439 -19.83 -7.63 17.73
C LEU A 439 -21.23 -7.92 18.26
N VAL A 440 -21.99 -8.71 17.49
CA VAL A 440 -23.26 -9.30 17.89
C VAL A 440 -23.24 -10.80 17.58
N ARG A 441 -24.08 -11.56 18.27
CA ARG A 441 -24.28 -13.00 18.04
C ARG A 441 -25.75 -13.36 18.13
N THR A 442 -26.09 -14.52 17.59
CA THR A 442 -27.40 -15.16 17.78
C THR A 442 -27.26 -16.29 18.80
N ASN A 443 -28.33 -16.58 19.56
CA ASN A 443 -28.37 -17.65 20.59
C ASN A 443 -28.46 -19.08 20.02
N VAL A 444 -27.79 -19.34 18.91
CA VAL A 444 -27.98 -20.57 18.15
C VAL A 444 -26.80 -21.52 18.32
N SER A 445 -27.09 -22.83 18.29
CA SER A 445 -26.06 -23.86 18.14
C SER A 445 -25.21 -23.52 16.91
N PRO A 446 -23.87 -23.56 17.03
CA PRO A 446 -23.04 -22.89 16.06
C PRO A 446 -23.16 -23.52 14.63
N SER A 447 -23.70 -24.73 14.47
CA SER A 447 -23.99 -25.37 13.16
C SER A 447 -25.04 -24.66 12.28
N GLN A 448 -25.79 -23.69 12.82
CA GLN A 448 -26.84 -22.96 12.08
C GLN A 448 -26.43 -21.53 11.71
N MET A 449 -25.18 -21.11 11.97
CA MET A 449 -24.67 -19.82 11.52
C MET A 449 -24.22 -19.92 10.05
N PRO A 450 -24.68 -19.00 9.17
CA PRO A 450 -24.28 -18.99 7.75
C PRO A 450 -22.77 -18.79 7.55
N PHE A 451 -22.04 -18.38 8.59
CA PHE A 451 -20.61 -18.10 8.56
C PHE A 451 -19.72 -19.22 9.15
N ARG A 452 -20.29 -20.29 9.73
CA ARG A 452 -19.48 -21.23 10.52
C ARG A 452 -18.84 -22.36 9.73
N GLU A 453 -19.42 -22.81 8.61
CA GLU A 453 -18.78 -23.85 7.78
C GLU A 453 -17.36 -23.46 7.32
N LEU A 454 -17.01 -22.18 7.44
CA LEU A 454 -15.69 -21.62 7.12
C LEU A 454 -14.60 -21.94 8.19
N PHE A 455 -14.96 -22.39 9.40
CA PHE A 455 -14.03 -22.46 10.55
C PHE A 455 -14.34 -23.54 11.62
N SER A 456 -14.90 -24.71 11.27
CA SER A 456 -14.97 -25.82 12.23
C SER A 456 -13.71 -26.71 12.19
N ALA A 457 -12.94 -26.60 13.27
CA ALA A 457 -11.73 -27.32 13.71
C ALA A 457 -10.44 -27.01 12.94
#